data_AF-A0A926CCE8-F1
#
_entry.id   AF-A0A926CCE8-F1
#
_cell.length_a   1.000
_cell.length_b   1.000
_cell.length_c   1.000
_cell.angle_alpha   90.00
_cell.angle_beta   90.00
_cell.angle_gamma   90.00
#
_symmetry.space_group_name_H-M   'P 1'
#
loop_
_entity.id
_entity.type
_entity.pdbx_description
1 polymer ?
#
loop_
_entity_poly.entity_id
_entity_poly.type
_entity_poly.pdbx_seq_one_letter_code
_entity_poly.pdbx_strand_id
1 'polypeptide(L)'
;MVAEQTHRYPRWITYSIEVLCAIAVSVAAFLAGRMILLYIWTSYGLDLALAPQLPWLTTVVVGLGGGVTGEKIYRLDMLLPSLAWLLLALLLTLLLRNSLPTVRTSPRGMLVEFAGGWLPIPWESLSAIKVTEDFGAERFVLLAETSKAHLTGWHRLYALLYRFSLRRGFLITSAISNFDGLVQTLLSETDRVARVLDNVHKIRLQEDASSPLFRFLLGPASFFSRRDTSDAVATPVIANSGGILRGTYPLRISALFHWGALILAVLALLRYAIYWMQFLALQFAPLRDLPLFDRLTLTVGQAAAPWWLLIAAHLMLAAMFGILIALRHLLPQLEARGEGLAVRHFNRWHLLPWADVATIKVTELSEQSQVVLVQANRGLPNSTRLASLLYDGSRKPGVLITSAISGFEPLLQRVVQEVSRHQRIEGDLDDSPIFQSDASSALLSTSLQSSTAIDQQVEAARENSETERLSMRQLLRAAGPMAAIALLPALLLVVDRALVQGVLPSAFLLLIALIVFVIGLLEWPVVALSATTLDEMSGDGEEGNRPFYLYPFTQLPRLIPLGFALLAALLGIPALPILLWLAAIGWSFVLAAGLWSALYDWRGSQLLLGGVVPVVFQLLVLLAYLFIR
;
A
#
# COMPACT_ATOMS: atom_id res chain seq x y z
N MET A 1 21.16 -14.42 37.46
CA MET A 1 22.14 -14.45 36.36
C MET A 1 21.38 -14.82 35.09
N VAL A 2 21.56 -14.09 33.99
CA VAL A 2 20.85 -14.39 32.73
C VAL A 2 21.40 -15.67 32.14
N ALA A 3 20.56 -16.70 32.05
CA ALA A 3 20.90 -17.92 31.31
C ALA A 3 20.95 -17.60 29.83
N GLU A 4 21.84 -18.27 29.11
CA GLU A 4 21.97 -18.07 27.67
C GLU A 4 20.69 -18.55 26.96
N GLN A 5 20.00 -17.63 26.28
CA GLN A 5 18.75 -17.93 25.58
C GLN A 5 18.85 -17.53 24.12
N THR A 6 18.24 -18.35 23.25
CA THR A 6 18.18 -18.09 21.82
C THR A 6 16.74 -17.82 21.42
N HIS A 7 16.51 -16.65 20.82
CA HIS A 7 15.21 -16.20 20.34
C HIS A 7 15.15 -16.31 18.83
N ARG A 8 14.13 -16.99 18.30
CA ARG A 8 13.96 -17.26 16.87
C ARG A 8 12.55 -16.94 16.41
N TYR A 9 12.42 -16.58 15.14
CA TYR A 9 11.12 -16.40 14.51
C TYR A 9 10.52 -17.76 14.08
N PRO A 10 9.18 -17.86 14.01
CA PRO A 10 8.49 -19.01 13.45
C PRO A 10 8.98 -19.32 12.03
N ARG A 11 9.22 -20.61 11.76
CA ARG A 11 9.77 -21.06 10.47
C ARG A 11 8.91 -20.66 9.29
N TRP A 12 7.58 -20.60 9.45
CA TRP A 12 6.69 -20.24 8.35
C TRP A 12 6.93 -18.80 7.87
N ILE A 13 7.23 -17.85 8.77
CA ILE A 13 7.57 -16.47 8.41
C ILE A 13 8.91 -16.42 7.68
N THR A 14 9.95 -17.01 8.29
CA THR A 14 11.30 -16.96 7.72
C THR A 14 11.36 -17.68 6.38
N TYR A 15 10.69 -18.84 6.25
CA TYR A 15 10.65 -19.62 5.02
C TYR A 15 9.94 -18.87 3.90
N SER A 16 8.80 -18.22 4.16
CA SER A 16 8.12 -17.40 3.14
C SER A 16 9.02 -16.27 2.61
N ILE A 17 9.77 -15.60 3.48
CA ILE A 17 10.72 -14.55 3.07
C ILE A 17 11.88 -15.15 2.27
N GLU A 18 12.42 -16.30 2.71
CA GLU A 18 13.50 -16.98 2.00
C GLU A 18 13.08 -17.45 0.61
N VAL A 19 11.88 -18.04 0.47
CA VAL A 19 11.33 -18.44 -0.82
C VAL A 19 11.13 -17.23 -1.73
N LEU A 20 10.55 -16.14 -1.22
CA LEU A 20 10.36 -14.90 -2.00
C LEU A 20 11.69 -14.32 -2.48
N CYS A 21 12.70 -14.29 -1.60
CA CYS A 21 14.05 -13.87 -1.95
C CYS A 21 14.71 -14.78 -2.99
N ALA A 22 14.58 -16.10 -2.82
CA ALA A 22 15.12 -17.08 -3.74
C ALA A 22 14.50 -16.96 -5.13
N ILE A 23 13.18 -16.77 -5.22
CA ILE A 23 12.47 -16.54 -6.48
C ILE A 23 12.95 -15.24 -7.13
N ALA A 24 13.00 -14.13 -6.37
CA ALA A 24 13.43 -12.83 -6.90
C ALA A 24 14.86 -12.88 -7.49
N VAL A 25 15.80 -13.47 -6.75
CA VAL A 25 17.19 -13.62 -7.22
C VAL A 25 17.28 -14.59 -8.40
N SER A 26 16.55 -15.71 -8.37
CA SER A 26 16.57 -16.70 -9.46
C SER A 26 16.04 -16.10 -10.76
N VAL A 27 14.92 -15.35 -10.71
CA VAL A 27 14.36 -14.67 -11.88
C VAL A 27 15.32 -13.60 -12.39
N ALA A 28 15.88 -12.76 -11.51
CA ALA A 28 16.82 -11.72 -11.92
C ALA A 28 18.12 -12.32 -12.50
N ALA A 29 18.63 -13.40 -11.91
CA ALA A 29 19.81 -14.11 -12.39
C ALA A 29 19.55 -14.80 -13.73
N PHE A 30 18.38 -15.39 -13.93
CA PHE A 30 17.97 -15.96 -15.21
C PHE A 30 17.88 -14.89 -16.31
N LEU A 31 17.26 -13.74 -16.02
CA LEU A 31 17.18 -12.63 -16.98
C LEU A 31 18.56 -12.05 -17.31
N ALA A 32 19.42 -11.83 -16.31
CA ALA A 32 20.78 -11.37 -16.52
C ALA A 32 21.61 -12.39 -17.30
N GLY A 33 21.53 -13.68 -16.95
CA GLY A 33 22.20 -14.77 -17.64
C GLY A 33 21.77 -14.88 -19.12
N ARG A 34 20.47 -14.76 -19.39
CA ARG A 34 19.93 -14.68 -20.76
C ARG A 34 20.56 -13.51 -21.53
N MET A 35 20.58 -12.31 -20.95
CA MET A 35 21.14 -11.13 -21.61
C MET A 35 22.66 -11.24 -21.86
N ILE A 36 23.40 -11.80 -20.91
CA ILE A 36 24.84 -12.07 -21.06
C ILE A 36 25.09 -13.09 -22.18
N LEU A 37 24.30 -14.17 -22.23
CA LEU A 37 24.41 -15.17 -23.30
C LEU A 37 24.16 -14.54 -24.67
N LEU A 38 23.09 -13.74 -24.82
CA LEU A 38 22.79 -13.03 -26.07
C LEU A 38 23.91 -12.07 -26.48
N TYR A 39 24.51 -11.36 -25.51
CA TYR A 39 25.67 -10.49 -25.75
C TYR A 39 26.89 -11.28 -26.24
N ILE A 40 27.22 -12.40 -25.60
CA ILE A 40 28.34 -13.26 -25.99
C ILE A 40 28.11 -13.81 -27.40
N TRP A 41 26.91 -14.33 -27.66
CA TRP A 41 26.52 -14.90 -28.94
C TRP A 41 26.60 -13.90 -30.10
N THR A 42 26.21 -12.66 -29.86
CA THR A 42 26.34 -11.61 -30.89
C THR A 42 27.75 -11.07 -31.05
N SER A 43 28.56 -11.08 -29.99
CA SER A 43 29.95 -10.57 -30.04
C SER A 43 30.92 -11.56 -30.70
N TYR A 44 30.74 -12.86 -30.47
CA TYR A 44 31.67 -13.91 -30.93
C TYR A 44 31.09 -14.79 -32.05
N GLY A 45 29.83 -14.59 -32.42
CA GLY A 45 29.10 -15.46 -33.34
C GLY A 45 28.59 -16.73 -32.64
N LEU A 46 27.50 -17.29 -33.16
CA LEU A 46 26.95 -18.55 -32.68
C LEU A 46 27.41 -19.70 -33.60
N ASP A 47 28.29 -20.56 -33.09
CA ASP A 47 28.66 -21.78 -33.81
C ASP A 47 27.59 -22.86 -33.59
N LEU A 48 26.73 -23.03 -34.60
CA LEU A 48 25.68 -24.06 -34.62
C LEU A 48 26.18 -25.41 -35.17
N ALA A 49 27.49 -25.63 -35.35
CA ALA A 49 28.01 -26.90 -35.87
C ALA A 49 27.59 -28.12 -35.02
N LEU A 50 27.30 -27.93 -33.73
CA LEU A 50 26.80 -28.98 -32.81
C LEU A 50 25.27 -29.13 -32.82
N ALA A 51 24.52 -28.20 -33.42
CA ALA A 51 23.06 -28.23 -33.51
C ALA A 51 22.48 -29.51 -34.14
N PRO A 52 23.10 -30.12 -35.19
CA PRO A 52 22.62 -31.38 -35.75
C PRO A 52 22.70 -32.56 -34.77
N GLN A 53 23.64 -32.50 -33.81
CA GLN A 53 23.85 -33.55 -32.81
C GLN A 53 22.98 -33.35 -31.56
N LEU A 54 22.55 -32.11 -31.29
CA LEU A 54 21.75 -31.73 -30.13
C LEU A 54 20.53 -30.91 -30.56
N PRO A 55 19.44 -31.55 -31.03
CA PRO A 55 18.28 -30.86 -31.59
C PRO A 55 17.51 -29.99 -30.58
N TRP A 56 17.72 -30.17 -29.28
CA TRP A 56 17.16 -29.29 -28.25
C TRP A 56 17.92 -27.96 -28.14
N LEU A 57 19.18 -27.90 -28.60
CA LEU A 57 20.04 -26.71 -28.52
C LEU A 57 19.50 -25.59 -29.41
N THR A 58 18.99 -25.91 -30.59
CA THR A 58 18.32 -24.94 -31.48
C THR A 58 17.04 -24.41 -30.86
N THR A 59 16.22 -25.26 -30.25
CA THR A 59 14.99 -24.83 -29.54
C THR A 59 15.30 -23.89 -28.37
N VAL A 60 16.35 -24.17 -27.60
CA VAL A 60 16.79 -23.33 -26.49
C VAL A 60 17.35 -22.00 -27.01
N VAL A 61 18.20 -22.00 -28.03
CA VAL A 61 18.77 -20.79 -28.65
C VAL A 61 17.66 -19.90 -29.24
N VAL A 62 16.71 -20.49 -29.98
CA VAL A 62 15.58 -19.77 -30.57
C VAL A 62 14.63 -19.24 -29.49
N GLY A 63 14.35 -20.04 -28.46
CA GLY A 63 13.52 -19.64 -27.32
C GLY A 63 14.13 -18.51 -26.48
N LEU A 64 15.45 -18.53 -26.27
CA LEU A 64 16.18 -17.46 -25.55
C LEU A 64 16.35 -16.20 -26.42
N GLY A 65 16.57 -16.35 -27.72
CA GLY A 65 16.73 -15.27 -28.70
C GLY A 65 15.42 -14.63 -29.16
N GLY A 66 14.26 -15.20 -28.82
CA GLY A 66 12.95 -14.65 -29.20
C GLY A 66 12.68 -14.69 -30.71
N GLY A 67 13.27 -15.64 -31.45
CA GLY A 67 13.04 -15.83 -32.88
C GLY A 67 13.58 -14.71 -33.80
N VAL A 68 14.32 -13.72 -33.29
CA VAL A 68 14.82 -12.60 -34.10
C VAL A 68 16.27 -12.84 -34.48
N THR A 69 16.49 -13.39 -35.68
CA THR A 69 17.73 -13.32 -36.48
C THR A 69 18.02 -11.90 -37.00
N GLY A 70 17.58 -10.87 -36.27
CA GLY A 70 17.81 -9.47 -36.61
C GLY A 70 19.10 -8.98 -35.98
N GLU A 71 19.93 -8.31 -36.78
CA GLU A 71 21.22 -7.68 -36.48
C GLU A 71 21.18 -6.60 -35.37
N LYS A 72 20.53 -6.84 -34.23
CA LYS A 72 20.73 -5.99 -33.05
C LYS A 72 22.03 -6.40 -32.40
N ILE A 73 23.09 -5.66 -32.71
CA ILE A 73 24.36 -5.73 -31.98
C ILE A 73 24.04 -5.41 -30.52
N TYR A 74 24.11 -6.42 -29.64
CA TYR A 74 23.95 -6.18 -28.21
C TYR A 74 25.19 -5.45 -27.74
N ARG A 75 25.01 -4.20 -27.31
CA ARG A 75 26.08 -3.38 -26.74
C ARG A 75 26.17 -3.62 -25.23
N LEU A 76 27.34 -3.38 -24.65
CA LEU A 76 27.60 -3.64 -23.22
C LEU A 76 26.69 -2.82 -22.29
N ASP A 77 26.24 -1.65 -22.73
CA ASP A 77 25.27 -0.80 -22.01
C ASP A 77 23.87 -1.40 -21.93
N MET A 78 23.49 -2.31 -22.85
CA MET A 78 22.23 -3.05 -22.77
C MET A 78 22.22 -4.11 -21.66
N LEU A 79 23.39 -4.52 -21.14
CA LEU A 79 23.47 -5.40 -19.97
C LEU A 79 23.18 -4.65 -18.66
N LEU A 80 23.44 -3.34 -18.63
CA LEU A 80 23.39 -2.51 -17.42
C LEU A 80 22.03 -2.61 -16.69
N PRO A 81 20.86 -2.53 -17.37
CA PRO A 81 19.57 -2.68 -16.70
C PRO A 81 19.39 -4.05 -16.05
N SER A 82 19.80 -5.13 -16.73
CA SER A 82 19.67 -6.50 -16.21
C SER A 82 20.59 -6.76 -15.02
N LEU A 83 21.83 -6.26 -15.07
CA LEU A 83 22.78 -6.33 -13.97
C LEU A 83 22.37 -5.45 -12.79
N ALA A 84 21.84 -4.25 -13.06
CA ALA A 84 21.27 -3.39 -12.03
C ALA A 84 20.08 -4.06 -11.34
N TRP A 85 19.24 -4.78 -12.09
CA TRP A 85 18.14 -5.54 -11.50
C TRP A 85 18.64 -6.71 -10.65
N LEU A 86 19.63 -7.45 -11.12
CA LEU A 86 20.24 -8.53 -10.33
C LEU A 86 20.88 -7.98 -9.05
N LEU A 87 21.62 -6.88 -9.15
CA LEU A 87 22.20 -6.20 -7.98
C LEU A 87 21.09 -5.77 -7.01
N LEU A 88 20.04 -5.11 -7.49
CA LEU A 88 18.94 -4.65 -6.66
C LEU A 88 18.20 -5.83 -6.01
N ALA A 89 17.98 -6.94 -6.72
CA ALA A 89 17.41 -8.17 -6.16
C ALA A 89 18.28 -8.74 -5.03
N LEU A 90 19.61 -8.82 -5.25
CA LEU A 90 20.55 -9.28 -4.22
C LEU A 90 20.57 -8.34 -3.00
N LEU A 91 20.56 -7.02 -3.21
CA LEU A 91 20.51 -6.04 -2.13
C LEU A 91 19.20 -6.14 -1.33
N LEU A 92 18.07 -6.29 -2.03
CA LEU A 92 16.76 -6.46 -1.40
C LEU A 92 16.70 -7.77 -0.60
N THR A 93 17.22 -8.86 -1.16
CA THR A 93 17.33 -10.15 -0.47
C THR A 93 18.20 -10.04 0.78
N LEU A 94 19.34 -9.37 0.70
CA LEU A 94 20.19 -9.12 1.86
C LEU A 94 19.42 -8.32 2.93
N LEU A 95 18.66 -7.30 2.54
CA LEU A 95 17.90 -6.48 3.48
C LEU A 95 16.73 -7.24 4.13
N LEU A 96 15.94 -7.95 3.33
CA LEU A 96 14.75 -8.70 3.77
C LEU A 96 15.13 -9.91 4.61
N ARG A 97 16.07 -10.75 4.15
CA ARG A 97 16.48 -11.95 4.89
C ARG A 97 17.06 -11.61 6.27
N ASN A 98 17.75 -10.48 6.40
CA ASN A 98 18.33 -10.02 7.67
C ASN A 98 17.43 -9.05 8.47
N SER A 99 16.21 -8.79 8.00
CA SER A 99 15.26 -7.92 8.73
C SER A 99 14.65 -8.59 9.96
N LEU A 100 14.70 -9.92 10.02
CA LEU A 100 14.23 -10.75 11.14
C LEU A 100 15.38 -11.59 11.70
N PRO A 101 16.40 -10.96 12.33
CA PRO A 101 17.59 -11.67 12.78
C PRO A 101 17.29 -12.56 13.99
N THR A 102 17.93 -13.72 14.09
CA THR A 102 17.90 -14.47 15.36
C THR A 102 18.77 -13.78 16.40
N VAL A 103 18.32 -13.81 17.65
CA VAL A 103 18.93 -13.05 18.74
C VAL A 103 19.28 -14.01 19.86
N ARG A 104 20.55 -14.01 20.28
CA ARG A 104 21.02 -14.81 21.43
C ARG A 104 21.47 -13.86 22.53
N THR A 105 20.91 -14.01 23.73
CA THR A 105 21.22 -13.18 24.89
C THR A 105 22.19 -13.92 25.81
N SER A 106 23.14 -13.18 26.38
CA SER A 106 24.13 -13.70 27.32
C SER A 106 24.47 -12.64 28.38
N PRO A 107 25.10 -13.02 29.51
CA PRO A 107 25.55 -12.05 30.52
C PRO A 107 26.54 -11.00 29.99
N ARG A 108 27.28 -11.31 28.93
CA ARG A 108 28.29 -10.41 28.34
C ARG A 108 27.72 -9.44 27.31
N GLY A 109 26.55 -9.77 26.74
CA GLY A 109 25.95 -9.03 25.65
C GLY A 109 24.98 -9.87 24.85
N MET A 110 24.64 -9.37 23.67
CA MET A 110 23.78 -10.01 22.69
C MET A 110 24.58 -10.42 21.47
N LEU A 111 24.19 -11.52 20.84
CA LEU A 111 24.63 -11.90 19.50
C LEU A 111 23.43 -11.78 18.55
N VAL A 112 23.59 -11.02 17.48
CA VAL A 112 22.58 -10.83 16.44
C VAL A 112 23.06 -11.50 15.15
N GLU A 113 22.23 -12.36 14.58
CA GLU A 113 22.55 -13.04 13.33
C GLU A 113 22.49 -12.05 12.15
N PHE A 114 23.52 -12.04 11.32
CA PHE A 114 23.58 -11.27 10.08
C PHE A 114 24.39 -11.99 9.02
N ALA A 115 23.79 -12.20 7.84
CA ALA A 115 24.41 -12.84 6.68
C ALA A 115 25.07 -14.21 6.99
N GLY A 116 24.46 -14.99 7.88
CA GLY A 116 24.96 -16.31 8.31
C GLY A 116 26.08 -16.27 9.35
N GLY A 117 26.46 -15.09 9.84
CA GLY A 117 27.39 -14.89 10.95
C GLY A 117 26.71 -14.27 12.18
N TRP A 118 27.46 -14.20 13.30
CA TRP A 118 26.99 -13.58 14.54
C TRP A 118 27.74 -12.28 14.82
N LEU A 119 26.99 -11.20 15.05
CA LEU A 119 27.52 -9.90 15.44
C LEU A 119 27.42 -9.72 16.96
N PRO A 120 28.54 -9.59 17.70
CA PRO A 120 28.53 -9.35 19.13
C PRO A 120 28.22 -7.88 19.45
N ILE A 121 27.21 -7.68 20.29
CA ILE A 121 26.73 -6.39 20.75
C ILE A 121 26.83 -6.40 22.29
N PRO A 122 27.83 -5.73 22.88
CA PRO A 122 27.91 -5.60 24.33
C PRO A 122 26.78 -4.69 24.84
N TRP A 123 26.30 -4.96 26.05
CA TRP A 123 25.18 -4.24 26.68
C TRP A 123 25.42 -2.72 26.75
N GLU A 124 26.65 -2.30 27.01
CA GLU A 124 27.07 -0.89 27.07
C GLU A 124 26.98 -0.14 25.73
N SER A 125 26.90 -0.86 24.61
CA SER A 125 26.82 -0.25 23.28
C SER A 125 25.41 0.05 22.82
N LEU A 126 24.39 -0.47 23.50
CA LEU A 126 23.00 -0.16 23.22
C LEU A 126 22.73 1.28 23.67
N SER A 127 22.18 2.09 22.77
CA SER A 127 22.01 3.53 22.97
C SER A 127 20.55 3.94 23.14
N ALA A 128 19.65 3.28 22.41
CA ALA A 128 18.22 3.53 22.50
C ALA A 128 17.47 2.28 22.04
N ILE A 129 16.34 2.01 22.70
CA ILE A 129 15.34 1.05 22.26
C ILE A 129 14.09 1.87 21.93
N LYS A 130 13.72 1.88 20.66
CA LYS A 130 12.53 2.58 20.17
C LYS A 130 11.45 1.56 19.92
N VAL A 131 10.26 1.85 20.41
CA VAL A 131 9.11 0.94 20.30
C VAL A 131 8.12 1.51 19.30
N THR A 132 7.67 0.67 18.38
CA THR A 132 6.48 0.93 17.58
C THR A 132 5.49 -0.17 17.88
N GLU A 133 4.38 0.21 18.48
CA GLU A 133 3.29 -0.70 18.85
C GLU A 133 2.22 -0.62 17.76
N ASP A 134 1.56 -1.74 17.53
CA ASP A 134 0.31 -1.82 16.79
C ASP A 134 -0.84 -1.30 17.66
N PHE A 135 -1.93 -0.92 17.01
CA PHE A 135 -3.09 -0.30 17.61
C PHE A 135 -3.72 -1.13 18.74
N GLY A 136 -3.80 -2.46 18.59
CA GLY A 136 -4.31 -3.37 19.62
C GLY A 136 -3.29 -3.76 20.71
N ALA A 137 -2.08 -3.20 20.68
CA ALA A 137 -0.95 -3.59 21.55
C ALA A 137 -0.60 -5.10 21.49
N GLU A 138 -1.00 -5.80 20.43
CA GLU A 138 -0.67 -7.23 20.23
C GLU A 138 0.63 -7.41 19.45
N ARG A 139 0.99 -6.44 18.60
CA ARG A 139 2.15 -6.51 17.71
C ARG A 139 3.11 -5.36 17.97
N PHE A 140 4.40 -5.67 18.02
CA PHE A 140 5.44 -4.69 18.34
C PHE A 140 6.59 -4.79 17.35
N VAL A 141 7.18 -3.65 17.02
CA VAL A 141 8.45 -3.54 16.27
C VAL A 141 9.39 -2.62 17.03
N LEU A 142 10.43 -3.23 17.57
CA LEU A 142 11.51 -2.56 18.27
C LEU A 142 12.66 -2.25 17.31
N LEU A 143 13.19 -1.04 17.40
CA LEU A 143 14.50 -0.71 16.84
C LEU A 143 15.50 -0.55 17.99
N ALA A 144 16.47 -1.46 18.06
CA ALA A 144 17.60 -1.36 18.96
C ALA A 144 18.76 -0.65 18.26
N GLU A 145 19.05 0.59 18.69
CA GLU A 145 20.17 1.39 18.16
C GLU A 145 21.45 1.13 18.95
N THR A 146 22.57 0.93 18.24
CA THR A 146 23.89 0.70 18.84
C THR A 146 24.90 1.78 18.47
N SER A 147 25.98 1.86 19.25
CA SER A 147 27.12 2.72 18.96
C SER A 147 27.93 2.24 17.73
N LYS A 148 28.75 3.12 17.15
CA LYS A 148 29.29 3.04 15.77
C LYS A 148 30.22 1.84 15.44
N ALA A 149 30.49 0.91 16.36
CA ALA A 149 31.54 -0.10 16.17
C ALA A 149 31.06 -1.54 15.91
N HIS A 150 29.83 -1.92 16.30
CA HIS A 150 29.47 -3.35 16.38
C HIS A 150 28.51 -3.85 15.29
N LEU A 151 27.76 -2.94 14.68
CA LEU A 151 26.88 -3.25 13.55
C LEU A 151 27.50 -2.82 12.22
N THR A 152 27.17 -3.54 11.14
CA THR A 152 27.64 -3.23 9.78
C THR A 152 26.96 -1.96 9.21
N GLY A 153 27.47 -1.44 8.08
CA GLY A 153 26.86 -0.30 7.38
C GLY A 153 25.40 -0.53 6.96
N TRP A 154 25.03 -1.79 6.68
CA TRP A 154 23.67 -2.21 6.32
C TRP A 154 22.64 -1.88 7.39
N HIS A 155 23.03 -1.91 8.66
CA HIS A 155 22.15 -1.59 9.79
C HIS A 155 21.72 -0.12 9.84
N ARG A 156 22.31 0.75 9.00
CA ARG A 156 21.81 2.12 8.80
C ARG A 156 20.51 2.13 8.01
N LEU A 157 20.29 1.17 7.11
CA LEU A 157 19.06 1.09 6.32
C LEU A 157 17.85 0.77 7.20
N TYR A 158 18.00 -0.06 8.23
CA TYR A 158 16.92 -0.33 9.17
C TYR A 158 16.52 0.92 9.96
N ALA A 159 17.48 1.71 10.45
CA ALA A 159 17.19 2.97 11.10
C ALA A 159 16.65 4.05 10.14
N LEU A 160 17.08 4.01 8.86
CA LEU A 160 16.57 4.87 7.80
C LEU A 160 15.10 4.55 7.51
N LEU A 161 14.77 3.27 7.37
CA LEU A 161 13.40 2.78 7.18
C LEU A 161 12.52 3.08 8.40
N TYR A 162 13.07 2.96 9.61
CA TYR A 162 12.33 3.21 10.84
C TYR A 162 12.03 4.70 11.04
N ARG A 163 13.03 5.60 10.93
CA ARG A 163 12.81 7.04 11.23
C ARG A 163 13.70 7.99 10.44
N PHE A 164 14.12 7.61 9.23
CA PHE A 164 15.06 8.37 8.40
C PHE A 164 16.36 8.73 9.14
N SER A 165 16.80 7.87 10.07
CA SER A 165 18.02 8.05 10.86
C SER A 165 19.17 7.27 10.22
N LEU A 166 20.38 7.85 10.19
CA LEU A 166 21.59 7.16 9.71
C LEU A 166 22.35 6.43 10.84
N ARG A 167 21.73 6.28 12.02
CA ARG A 167 22.27 5.46 13.11
C ARG A 167 22.22 3.98 12.75
N ARG A 168 23.05 3.16 13.38
CA ARG A 168 23.02 1.71 13.13
C ARG A 168 22.08 1.06 14.14
N GLY A 169 21.13 0.27 13.65
CA GLY A 169 20.24 -0.51 14.50
C GLY A 169 19.71 -1.75 13.80
N PHE A 170 19.14 -2.66 14.58
CA PHE A 170 18.47 -3.85 14.07
C PHE A 170 17.02 -3.89 14.57
N LEU A 171 16.16 -4.62 13.85
CA LEU A 171 14.74 -4.71 14.13
C LEU A 171 14.43 -6.00 14.89
N ILE A 172 13.54 -5.90 15.87
CA ILE A 172 12.97 -7.06 16.58
C ILE A 172 11.45 -6.92 16.51
N THR A 173 10.76 -7.93 16.01
CA THR A 173 9.29 -7.93 15.97
C THR A 173 8.72 -8.86 17.05
N SER A 174 7.47 -8.62 17.46
CA SER A 174 6.79 -9.43 18.48
C SER A 174 6.59 -10.89 18.08
N ALA A 175 6.75 -11.22 16.79
CA ALA A 175 6.70 -12.60 16.31
C ALA A 175 7.88 -13.46 16.79
N ILE A 176 8.92 -12.87 17.40
CA ILE A 176 10.06 -13.63 17.93
C ILE A 176 9.66 -14.44 19.17
N SER A 177 10.20 -15.64 19.32
CA SER A 177 9.94 -16.49 20.48
C SER A 177 10.34 -15.81 21.80
N ASN A 178 9.44 -15.82 22.79
CA ASN A 178 9.65 -15.21 24.11
C ASN A 178 10.03 -13.73 24.02
N PHE A 179 9.24 -12.95 23.27
CA PHE A 179 9.44 -11.52 23.06
C PHE A 179 9.50 -10.74 24.38
N ASP A 180 8.54 -10.93 25.28
CA ASP A 180 8.50 -10.20 26.56
C ASP A 180 9.73 -10.49 27.42
N GLY A 181 10.17 -11.76 27.48
CA GLY A 181 11.40 -12.15 28.17
C GLY A 181 12.65 -11.51 27.56
N LEU A 182 12.70 -11.37 26.24
CA LEU A 182 13.79 -10.68 25.54
C LEU A 182 13.81 -9.18 25.89
N VAL A 183 12.66 -8.50 25.89
CA VAL A 183 12.56 -7.07 26.24
C VAL A 183 12.92 -6.83 27.70
N GLN A 184 12.42 -7.66 28.63
CA GLN A 184 12.79 -7.58 30.04
C GLN A 184 14.29 -7.81 30.25
N THR A 185 14.89 -8.75 29.53
CA THR A 185 16.34 -8.99 29.58
C THR A 185 17.12 -7.77 29.06
N LEU A 186 16.69 -7.20 27.93
CA LEU A 186 17.27 -5.98 27.36
C LEU A 186 17.24 -4.83 28.38
N LEU A 187 16.08 -4.55 28.98
CA LEU A 187 15.94 -3.43 29.92
C LEU A 187 16.73 -3.66 31.21
N SER A 188 16.61 -4.86 31.81
CA SER A 188 17.24 -5.16 33.10
C SER A 188 18.76 -5.24 33.04
N GLU A 189 19.33 -5.87 32.01
CA GLU A 189 20.78 -5.96 31.84
C GLU A 189 21.38 -4.60 31.49
N THR A 190 20.71 -3.81 30.65
CA THR A 190 21.25 -2.50 30.31
C THR A 190 21.16 -1.51 31.47
N ASP A 191 20.10 -1.56 32.27
CA ASP A 191 20.01 -0.79 33.53
C ASP A 191 21.02 -1.27 34.57
N ARG A 192 21.38 -2.56 34.59
CA ARG A 192 22.47 -3.05 35.44
C ARG A 192 23.81 -2.48 35.01
N VAL A 193 24.11 -2.50 33.71
CA VAL A 193 25.39 -2.02 33.16
C VAL A 193 25.52 -0.50 33.31
N ALA A 194 24.44 0.26 33.08
CA ALA A 194 24.43 1.71 33.29
C ALA A 194 24.65 2.11 34.76
N ARG A 195 24.26 1.26 35.72
CA ARG A 195 24.55 1.47 37.16
C ARG A 195 26.00 1.14 37.54
N VAL A 196 26.66 0.27 36.80
CA VAL A 196 28.04 -0.17 37.06
C VAL A 196 29.06 0.73 36.36
N LEU A 197 28.70 1.28 35.20
CA LEU A 197 29.53 2.18 34.41
C LEU A 197 28.96 3.60 34.47
N ASP A 198 29.51 4.45 35.36
CA ASP A 198 29.06 5.84 35.58
C ASP A 198 29.06 6.74 34.31
N ASN A 199 29.70 6.29 33.21
CA ASN A 199 29.79 7.01 31.93
C ASN A 199 28.80 6.53 30.85
N VAL A 200 27.94 5.53 31.11
CA VAL A 200 27.01 4.98 30.10
C VAL A 200 25.62 5.61 30.27
N HIS A 201 25.09 6.18 29.19
CA HIS A 201 23.75 6.80 29.21
C HIS A 201 22.69 5.74 29.50
N LYS A 202 21.84 5.97 30.52
CA LYS A 202 20.69 5.10 30.79
C LYS A 202 19.81 5.01 29.56
N ILE A 203 19.62 3.81 29.03
CA ILE A 203 18.72 3.58 27.90
C ILE A 203 17.31 3.94 28.36
N ARG A 204 16.69 4.89 27.68
CA ARG A 204 15.26 5.15 27.82
C ARG A 204 14.53 4.36 26.75
N LEU A 205 13.53 3.59 27.16
CA LEU A 205 12.50 3.09 26.25
C LEU A 205 11.82 4.32 25.65
N GLN A 206 12.01 4.56 24.36
CA GLN A 206 11.43 5.71 23.68
C GLN A 206 10.19 5.25 22.91
N GLU A 207 9.05 5.24 23.58
CA GLU A 207 7.74 4.99 22.95
C GLU A 207 7.32 6.16 22.03
N ASP A 208 7.76 7.39 22.36
CA ASP A 208 7.55 8.60 21.54
C ASP A 208 8.30 8.57 20.19
N ALA A 209 9.22 7.60 20.04
CA ALA A 209 10.12 7.48 18.90
C ALA A 209 9.63 6.48 17.84
N SER A 210 8.34 6.15 17.84
CA SER A 210 7.70 5.24 16.89
C SER A 210 7.93 5.61 15.41
N SER A 211 8.03 4.59 14.56
CA SER A 211 8.17 4.73 13.11
C SER A 211 6.81 4.95 12.42
N PRO A 212 6.66 5.98 11.55
CA PRO A 212 5.45 6.15 10.76
C PRO A 212 5.24 5.01 9.74
N LEU A 213 6.33 4.47 9.18
CA LEU A 213 6.28 3.37 8.21
C LEU A 213 5.84 2.07 8.89
N PHE A 214 6.44 1.72 10.03
CA PHE A 214 6.03 0.51 10.75
C PHE A 214 4.68 0.65 11.43
N ARG A 215 4.27 1.85 11.87
CA ARG A 215 2.87 2.09 12.27
C ARG A 215 1.92 1.80 11.12
N PHE A 216 2.19 2.35 9.95
CA PHE A 216 1.37 2.08 8.77
C PHE A 216 1.33 0.59 8.39
N LEU A 217 2.46 -0.12 8.48
CA LEU A 217 2.55 -1.55 8.15
C LEU A 217 1.90 -2.46 9.20
N LEU A 218 2.02 -2.14 10.49
CA LEU A 218 1.44 -2.93 11.58
C LEU A 218 -0.09 -2.76 11.62
N GLY A 219 -0.54 -1.52 11.47
CA GLY A 219 -1.95 -1.17 11.44
C GLY A 219 -2.10 0.25 10.91
N PRO A 220 -2.60 0.47 9.69
CA PRO A 220 -2.68 1.81 9.11
C PRO A 220 -3.56 2.78 9.92
N ALA A 221 -4.43 2.29 10.80
CA ALA A 221 -5.13 3.08 11.81
C ALA A 221 -4.19 3.72 12.85
N SER A 222 -3.11 3.03 13.25
CA SER A 222 -2.10 3.51 14.22
C SER A 222 -1.27 4.69 13.68
N PHE A 223 -1.22 4.86 12.35
CA PHE A 223 -0.62 6.05 11.74
C PHE A 223 -1.44 7.32 12.03
N PHE A 224 -2.75 7.19 12.18
CA PHE A 224 -3.68 8.30 12.45
C PHE A 224 -3.97 8.51 13.94
N SER A 225 -3.57 7.57 14.81
CA SER A 225 -3.71 7.74 16.26
C SER A 225 -2.58 8.61 16.83
N ARG A 226 -2.95 9.51 17.74
CA ARG A 226 -2.01 10.30 18.55
C ARG A 226 -2.12 9.80 19.99
N ARG A 227 -1.03 9.26 20.55
CA ARG A 227 -0.85 9.21 22.00
C ARG A 227 -0.37 10.59 22.41
N ASP A 228 -1.16 11.33 23.17
CA ASP A 228 -0.69 12.53 23.86
C ASP A 228 0.16 12.09 25.05
N THR A 229 1.49 12.04 24.87
CA THR A 229 2.45 11.78 25.96
C THR A 229 2.68 13.02 26.84
N SER A 230 1.61 13.74 27.15
CA SER A 230 1.56 14.84 28.10
C SER A 230 0.07 15.06 28.39
N ASP A 231 -0.49 14.88 29.59
CA ASP A 231 -0.05 15.28 30.93
C ASP A 231 0.75 16.60 30.99
N ALA A 232 0.78 17.35 29.89
CA ALA A 232 0.94 18.79 29.94
C ALA A 232 -0.45 19.29 30.29
N VAL A 233 -0.73 19.31 31.60
CA VAL A 233 -1.71 20.17 32.27
C VAL A 233 -2.63 20.80 31.24
N ALA A 234 -3.66 20.06 30.84
CA ALA A 234 -4.81 20.65 30.20
C ALA A 234 -5.44 21.54 31.26
N THR A 235 -4.88 22.74 31.47
CA THR A 235 -5.67 23.85 31.96
C THR A 235 -6.88 23.86 31.04
N PRO A 236 -8.10 23.67 31.56
CA PRO A 236 -9.29 23.79 30.74
C PRO A 236 -9.23 25.21 30.19
N VAL A 237 -8.84 25.35 28.92
CA VAL A 237 -8.99 26.60 28.21
C VAL A 237 -10.49 26.70 28.04
N ILE A 238 -11.11 27.36 29.02
CA ILE A 238 -12.47 27.86 28.94
C ILE A 238 -12.55 28.51 27.56
N ALA A 239 -13.34 27.88 26.69
CA ALA A 239 -13.56 28.32 25.34
C ALA A 239 -14.15 29.72 25.40
N ASN A 240 -13.30 30.75 25.35
CA ASN A 240 -13.73 32.10 25.06
C ASN A 240 -14.34 32.05 23.66
N SER A 241 -15.66 32.21 23.64
CA SER A 241 -16.55 32.27 22.50
C SER A 241 -16.09 33.35 21.51
N GLY A 242 -15.22 32.96 20.57
CA GLY A 242 -14.76 33.84 19.48
C GLY A 242 -13.36 33.54 18.96
N GLY A 243 -12.55 32.74 19.66
CA GLY A 243 -11.18 32.42 19.22
C GLY A 243 -11.13 31.48 18.01
N ILE A 244 -10.22 31.76 17.06
CA ILE A 244 -9.94 30.89 15.91
C ILE A 244 -9.24 29.63 16.41
N LEU A 245 -9.87 28.47 16.27
CA LEU A 245 -9.25 27.17 16.59
C LEU A 245 -8.59 26.59 15.35
N ARG A 246 -7.27 26.45 15.37
CA ARG A 246 -6.49 25.98 14.23
C ARG A 246 -6.03 24.53 14.39
N GLY A 247 -6.40 23.71 13.43
CA GLY A 247 -5.93 22.34 13.27
C GLY A 247 -4.81 22.26 12.23
N THR A 248 -3.64 21.77 12.63
CA THR A 248 -2.53 21.48 11.72
C THR A 248 -2.01 20.06 11.91
N TYR A 249 -1.65 19.44 10.80
CA TYR A 249 -1.05 18.11 10.80
C TYR A 249 0.42 18.17 11.28
N PRO A 250 0.90 17.15 12.01
CA PRO A 250 2.30 17.03 12.38
C PRO A 250 3.22 17.11 11.16
N LEU A 251 4.34 17.81 11.31
CA LEU A 251 5.30 18.05 10.23
C LEU A 251 5.73 16.76 9.51
N ARG A 252 5.78 15.63 10.24
CA ARG A 252 6.15 14.32 9.69
C ARG A 252 5.15 13.81 8.65
N ILE A 253 3.85 13.91 8.95
CA ILE A 253 2.78 13.50 8.05
C ILE A 253 2.75 14.44 6.85
N SER A 254 2.75 15.76 7.09
CA SER A 254 2.77 16.73 5.98
C SER A 254 4.02 16.57 5.10
N ALA A 255 5.18 16.28 5.68
CA ALA A 255 6.41 16.03 4.93
C ALA A 255 6.31 14.76 4.08
N LEU A 256 5.75 13.66 4.61
CA LEU A 256 5.58 12.41 3.85
C LEU A 256 4.71 12.64 2.61
N PHE A 257 3.55 13.29 2.76
CA PHE A 257 2.68 13.61 1.63
C PHE A 257 3.32 14.61 0.66
N HIS A 258 4.06 15.60 1.17
CA HIS A 258 4.76 16.57 0.34
C HIS A 258 5.89 15.95 -0.49
N TRP A 259 6.75 15.14 0.14
CA TRP A 259 7.82 14.42 -0.55
C TRP A 259 7.27 13.37 -1.51
N GLY A 260 6.21 12.65 -1.13
CA GLY A 260 5.51 11.72 -2.01
C GLY A 260 4.97 12.43 -3.26
N ALA A 261 4.29 13.56 -3.08
CA ALA A 261 3.81 14.38 -4.20
C ALA A 261 4.95 14.93 -5.06
N LEU A 262 6.06 15.37 -4.45
CA LEU A 262 7.23 15.88 -5.17
C LEU A 262 7.87 14.79 -6.03
N ILE A 263 8.13 13.61 -5.46
CA ILE A 263 8.70 12.46 -6.18
C ILE A 263 7.77 12.08 -7.34
N LEU A 264 6.45 12.03 -7.07
CA LEU A 264 5.46 11.71 -8.08
C LEU A 264 5.45 12.72 -9.23
N ALA A 265 5.56 14.02 -8.92
CA ALA A 265 5.64 15.08 -9.92
C ALA A 265 6.93 14.99 -10.76
N VAL A 266 8.08 14.75 -10.12
CA VAL A 266 9.37 14.57 -10.81
C VAL A 266 9.31 13.36 -11.75
N LEU A 267 8.78 12.23 -11.31
CA LEU A 267 8.64 11.03 -12.14
C LEU A 267 7.67 11.27 -13.31
N ALA A 268 6.55 11.97 -13.08
CA ALA A 268 5.61 12.31 -14.14
C ALA A 268 6.24 13.24 -15.20
N LEU A 269 7.04 14.24 -14.77
CA LEU A 269 7.77 15.13 -15.68
C LEU A 269 8.85 14.39 -16.46
N LEU A 270 9.60 13.49 -15.81
CA LEU A 270 10.58 12.64 -16.48
C LEU A 270 9.90 11.78 -17.55
N ARG A 271 8.77 11.16 -17.22
CA ARG A 271 8.00 10.35 -18.18
C ARG A 271 7.45 11.18 -19.33
N TYR A 272 6.97 12.39 -19.06
CA TYR A 272 6.53 13.33 -20.09
C TYR A 272 7.67 13.69 -21.05
N ALA A 273 8.88 13.95 -20.53
CA ALA A 273 10.07 14.20 -21.35
C ALA A 273 10.43 12.97 -22.20
N ILE A 274 10.31 11.75 -21.65
CA ILE A 274 10.56 10.50 -22.41
C ILE A 274 9.61 10.39 -23.61
N TYR A 275 8.32 10.68 -23.47
CA TYR A 275 7.40 10.65 -24.62
C TYR A 275 7.77 11.66 -25.70
N TRP A 276 8.19 12.87 -25.31
CA TRP A 276 8.68 13.87 -26.27
C TRP A 276 9.93 13.39 -26.98
N MET A 277 10.89 12.79 -26.27
CA MET A 277 12.09 12.23 -26.88
C MET A 277 11.75 11.08 -27.84
N GLN A 278 10.81 10.19 -27.48
CA GLN A 278 10.34 9.11 -28.36
C GLN A 278 9.68 9.66 -29.63
N PHE A 279 8.82 10.67 -29.49
CA PHE A 279 8.19 11.34 -30.61
C PHE A 279 9.23 11.98 -31.55
N LEU A 280 10.19 12.72 -30.99
CA LEU A 280 11.27 13.36 -31.76
C LEU A 280 12.15 12.32 -32.46
N ALA A 281 12.48 11.21 -31.80
CA ALA A 281 13.24 10.10 -32.40
C ALA A 281 12.50 9.48 -33.59
N LEU A 282 11.18 9.34 -33.49
CA LEU A 282 10.36 8.78 -34.57
C LEU A 282 10.25 9.74 -35.74
N GLN A 283 10.07 11.05 -35.47
CA GLN A 283 9.90 12.08 -36.49
C GLN A 283 11.21 12.44 -37.21
N PHE A 284 12.33 12.44 -36.50
CA PHE A 284 13.65 12.82 -37.02
C PHE A 284 14.63 11.65 -36.89
N ALA A 285 14.79 10.89 -37.97
CA ALA A 285 15.73 9.76 -38.01
C ALA A 285 17.17 10.10 -37.55
N PRO A 286 17.75 11.28 -37.88
CA PRO A 286 19.11 11.62 -37.43
C PRO A 286 19.27 11.75 -35.92
N LEU A 287 18.18 12.00 -35.18
CA LEU A 287 18.25 12.09 -33.72
C LEU A 287 18.49 10.72 -33.08
N ARG A 288 18.13 9.62 -33.76
CA ARG A 288 18.25 8.25 -33.22
C ARG A 288 19.69 7.85 -32.93
N ASP A 289 20.64 8.39 -33.68
CA ASP A 289 22.07 8.07 -33.54
C ASP A 289 22.73 8.80 -32.36
N LEU A 290 22.03 9.75 -31.73
CA LEU A 290 22.53 10.45 -30.56
C LEU A 290 22.40 9.56 -29.30
N PRO A 291 23.37 9.64 -28.36
CA PRO A 291 23.45 8.72 -27.21
C PRO A 291 22.25 8.81 -26.25
N LEU A 292 21.50 9.92 -26.27
CA LEU A 292 20.27 10.09 -25.50
C LEU A 292 19.07 9.35 -26.12
N PHE A 293 19.01 9.26 -27.45
CA PHE A 293 17.87 8.69 -28.18
C PHE A 293 18.06 7.21 -28.53
N ASP A 294 19.31 6.75 -28.72
CA ASP A 294 19.65 5.33 -28.94
C ASP A 294 19.17 4.43 -27.79
N ARG A 295 19.04 4.99 -26.58
CA ARG A 295 18.55 4.27 -25.39
C ARG A 295 17.02 4.14 -25.32
N LEU A 296 16.28 4.79 -26.22
CA LEU A 296 14.82 4.77 -26.19
C LEU A 296 14.29 3.48 -26.82
N THR A 297 13.43 2.78 -26.08
CA THR A 297 12.70 1.63 -26.61
C THR A 297 11.54 2.11 -27.49
N LEU A 298 11.76 2.17 -28.80
CA LEU A 298 10.73 2.47 -29.79
C LEU A 298 10.01 1.19 -30.21
N THR A 299 8.68 1.17 -30.14
CA THR A 299 7.87 0.02 -30.56
C THR A 299 7.26 0.25 -31.94
N VAL A 300 6.95 -0.84 -32.66
CA VAL A 300 6.31 -0.77 -34.00
C VAL A 300 4.97 -0.03 -33.93
N GLY A 301 4.21 -0.21 -32.86
CA GLY A 301 2.94 0.49 -32.65
C GLY A 301 3.10 2.00 -32.55
N GLN A 302 4.18 2.49 -31.94
CA GLN A 302 4.46 3.93 -31.85
C GLN A 302 4.84 4.53 -33.20
N ALA A 303 5.56 3.76 -34.02
CA ALA A 303 5.94 4.21 -35.37
C ALA A 303 4.72 4.39 -36.29
N ALA A 304 3.65 3.63 -36.08
CA ALA A 304 2.42 3.75 -36.87
C ALA A 304 1.65 5.05 -36.57
N ALA A 305 1.69 5.55 -35.34
CA ALA A 305 0.99 6.77 -34.91
C ALA A 305 1.83 7.61 -33.93
N PRO A 306 2.93 8.24 -34.38
CA PRO A 306 3.85 8.93 -33.48
C PRO A 306 3.21 10.10 -32.74
N TRP A 307 2.25 10.80 -33.35
CA TRP A 307 1.49 11.90 -32.71
C TRP A 307 0.72 11.45 -31.46
N TRP A 308 0.33 10.16 -31.39
CA TRP A 308 -0.37 9.63 -30.23
C TRP A 308 0.50 9.66 -28.97
N LEU A 309 1.83 9.56 -29.09
CA LEU A 309 2.75 9.72 -27.95
C LEU A 309 2.58 11.07 -27.26
N LEU A 310 2.34 12.14 -28.04
CA LEU A 310 2.10 13.47 -27.49
C LEU A 310 0.77 13.51 -26.75
N ILE A 311 -0.30 12.96 -27.33
CA ILE A 311 -1.61 12.90 -26.67
C ILE A 311 -1.52 12.07 -25.39
N ALA A 312 -0.89 10.90 -25.45
CA ALA A 312 -0.65 10.04 -24.30
C ALA A 312 0.13 10.79 -23.20
N ALA A 313 1.15 11.56 -23.57
CA ALA A 313 1.90 12.38 -22.62
C ALA A 313 1.02 13.42 -21.92
N HIS A 314 0.16 14.13 -22.65
CA HIS A 314 -0.74 15.15 -22.07
C HIS A 314 -1.84 14.52 -21.23
N LEU A 315 -2.43 13.40 -21.67
CA LEU A 315 -3.43 12.64 -20.91
C LEU A 315 -2.84 12.10 -19.61
N MET A 316 -1.63 11.52 -19.67
CA MET A 316 -0.90 11.07 -18.50
C MET A 316 -0.63 12.24 -17.55
N LEU A 317 -0.13 13.38 -18.06
CA LEU A 317 0.16 14.54 -17.23
C LEU A 317 -1.11 15.09 -16.58
N ALA A 318 -2.24 15.14 -17.30
CA ALA A 318 -3.53 15.57 -16.77
C ALA A 318 -4.02 14.61 -15.66
N ALA A 319 -3.91 13.29 -15.87
CA ALA A 319 -4.25 12.30 -14.86
C ALA A 319 -3.36 12.44 -13.61
N MET A 320 -2.04 12.56 -13.80
CA MET A 320 -1.08 12.74 -12.72
C MET A 320 -1.31 14.05 -11.96
N PHE A 321 -1.65 15.13 -12.65
CA PHE A 321 -2.01 16.39 -12.02
C PHE A 321 -3.26 16.26 -11.15
N GLY A 322 -4.29 15.54 -11.63
CA GLY A 322 -5.47 15.19 -10.83
C GLY A 322 -5.12 14.41 -9.57
N ILE A 323 -4.22 13.43 -9.67
CA ILE A 323 -3.73 12.64 -8.52
C ILE A 323 -2.95 13.52 -7.54
N LEU A 324 -2.08 14.41 -8.04
CA LEU A 324 -1.31 15.34 -7.19
C LEU A 324 -2.23 16.32 -6.45
N ILE A 325 -3.26 16.83 -7.13
CA ILE A 325 -4.33 17.62 -6.50
C ILE A 325 -4.99 16.81 -5.38
N ALA A 326 -5.45 15.59 -5.70
CA ALA A 326 -6.12 14.70 -4.75
C ALA A 326 -5.25 14.41 -3.51
N LEU A 327 -3.99 14.03 -3.71
CA LEU A 327 -3.04 13.71 -2.64
C LEU A 327 -2.76 14.92 -1.74
N ARG A 328 -2.66 16.12 -2.31
CA ARG A 328 -2.44 17.36 -1.55
C ARG A 328 -3.66 17.80 -0.74
N HIS A 329 -4.87 17.41 -1.16
CA HIS A 329 -6.12 17.77 -0.47
C HIS A 329 -6.65 16.69 0.47
N LEU A 330 -5.99 15.54 0.55
CA LEU A 330 -6.42 14.47 1.45
C LEU A 330 -6.29 14.89 2.93
N LEU A 331 -5.32 15.75 3.26
CA LEU A 331 -5.03 16.23 4.62
C LEU A 331 -4.88 17.77 4.66
N PRO A 332 -5.98 18.53 4.55
CA PRO A 332 -5.94 19.99 4.51
C PRO A 332 -5.71 20.60 5.90
N GLN A 333 -5.19 21.82 5.96
CA GLN A 333 -5.18 22.60 7.21
C GLN A 333 -6.58 23.17 7.45
N LEU A 334 -7.01 23.17 8.72
CA LEU A 334 -8.35 23.55 9.11
C LEU A 334 -8.32 24.65 10.16
N GLU A 335 -9.27 25.57 10.07
CA GLU A 335 -9.51 26.61 11.06
C GLU A 335 -11.02 26.71 11.32
N ALA A 336 -11.46 26.43 12.55
CA ALA A 336 -12.84 26.69 12.94
C ALA A 336 -12.97 28.18 13.31
N ARG A 337 -13.85 28.89 12.61
CA ARG A 337 -14.17 30.30 12.82
C ARG A 337 -15.63 30.43 13.23
N GLY A 338 -16.02 31.60 13.77
CA GLY A 338 -17.42 31.85 14.13
C GLY A 338 -18.38 31.69 12.93
N GLU A 339 -17.95 32.11 11.74
CA GLU A 339 -18.76 32.10 10.52
C GLU A 339 -18.78 30.75 9.78
N GLY A 340 -17.80 29.87 10.01
CA GLY A 340 -17.67 28.61 9.28
C GLY A 340 -16.36 27.87 9.50
N LEU A 341 -16.25 26.70 8.87
CA LEU A 341 -15.01 25.91 8.80
C LEU A 341 -14.15 26.40 7.65
N ALA A 342 -13.04 27.07 7.95
CA ALA A 342 -12.07 27.46 6.93
C ALA A 342 -11.12 26.30 6.60
N VAL A 343 -11.04 25.95 5.32
CA VAL A 343 -10.25 24.84 4.80
C VAL A 343 -9.19 25.38 3.86
N ARG A 344 -7.92 25.02 4.08
CA ARG A 344 -6.82 25.50 3.24
C ARG A 344 -6.69 24.64 1.97
N HIS A 345 -6.88 25.27 0.81
CA HIS A 345 -6.77 24.67 -0.52
C HIS A 345 -5.76 25.45 -1.37
N PHE A 346 -4.71 24.80 -1.89
CA PHE A 346 -3.64 25.44 -2.68
C PHE A 346 -3.16 26.80 -2.13
N ASN A 347 -2.93 26.86 -0.82
CA ASN A 347 -2.47 28.06 -0.10
C ASN A 347 -3.54 29.15 0.11
N ARG A 348 -4.77 28.98 -0.41
CA ARG A 348 -5.93 29.85 -0.19
C ARG A 348 -6.84 29.24 0.86
N TRP A 349 -7.55 30.09 1.60
CA TRP A 349 -8.56 29.65 2.56
C TRP A 349 -9.93 29.70 1.89
N HIS A 350 -10.66 28.58 1.94
CA HIS A 350 -12.06 28.51 1.56
C HIS A 350 -12.88 28.38 2.83
N LEU A 351 -13.80 29.32 3.05
CA LEU A 351 -14.73 29.26 4.18
C LEU A 351 -15.94 28.41 3.77
N LEU A 352 -16.20 27.34 4.52
CA LEU A 352 -17.44 26.58 4.47
C LEU A 352 -18.38 27.12 5.56
N PRO A 353 -19.45 27.84 5.21
CA PRO A 353 -20.43 28.31 6.19
C PRO A 353 -21.05 27.14 6.95
N TRP A 354 -21.38 27.33 8.23
CA TRP A 354 -21.98 26.26 9.04
C TRP A 354 -23.33 25.78 8.48
N ALA A 355 -24.12 26.67 7.86
CA ALA A 355 -25.38 26.34 7.20
C ALA A 355 -25.22 25.43 5.96
N ASP A 356 -24.05 25.45 5.32
CA ASP A 356 -23.80 24.63 4.12
C ASP A 356 -23.30 23.21 4.45
N VAL A 357 -23.11 22.89 5.73
CA VAL A 357 -22.69 21.56 6.19
C VAL A 357 -23.87 20.60 6.10
N ALA A 358 -23.75 19.61 5.21
CA ALA A 358 -24.80 18.65 4.94
C ALA A 358 -24.79 17.47 5.93
N THR A 359 -23.61 16.88 6.14
CA THR A 359 -23.45 15.74 7.06
C THR A 359 -22.06 15.74 7.67
N ILE A 360 -21.98 15.26 8.91
CA ILE A 360 -20.77 14.96 9.66
C ILE A 360 -20.82 13.47 9.96
N LYS A 361 -19.94 12.72 9.32
CA LYS A 361 -19.81 11.28 9.48
C LYS A 361 -18.56 11.00 10.30
N VAL A 362 -18.70 10.24 11.37
CA VAL A 362 -17.58 9.83 12.21
C VAL A 362 -17.43 8.32 12.09
N THR A 363 -16.27 7.87 11.62
CA THR A 363 -15.85 6.47 11.77
C THR A 363 -14.84 6.43 12.91
N GLU A 364 -15.22 5.76 13.99
CA GLU A 364 -14.26 5.40 15.02
C GLU A 364 -13.42 4.24 14.49
N LEU A 365 -12.14 4.51 14.26
CA LEU A 365 -11.17 3.44 14.05
C LEU A 365 -10.75 2.89 15.41
N SER A 366 -10.90 3.64 16.50
CA SER A 366 -10.57 3.21 17.84
C SER A 366 -10.93 4.27 18.87
N GLU A 367 -10.77 3.94 20.16
CA GLU A 367 -10.82 4.89 21.28
C GLU A 367 -9.96 6.15 21.06
N GLN A 368 -8.84 6.08 20.32
CA GLN A 368 -7.90 7.20 20.12
C GLN A 368 -7.70 7.62 18.66
N SER A 369 -8.46 7.05 17.73
CA SER A 369 -8.32 7.30 16.29
C SER A 369 -9.68 7.37 15.66
N GLN A 370 -9.99 8.55 15.11
CA GLN A 370 -11.26 8.83 14.48
C GLN A 370 -10.99 9.49 13.14
N VAL A 371 -11.76 9.08 12.14
CA VAL A 371 -11.81 9.74 10.84
C VAL A 371 -13.18 10.37 10.71
N VAL A 372 -13.20 11.66 10.46
CA VAL A 372 -14.41 12.45 10.34
C VAL A 372 -14.50 12.99 8.93
N LEU A 373 -15.61 12.73 8.25
CA LEU A 373 -15.94 13.35 6.98
C LEU A 373 -16.99 14.43 7.20
N VAL A 374 -16.64 15.67 6.85
CA VAL A 374 -17.58 16.81 6.81
C VAL A 374 -17.99 17.02 5.36
N GLN A 375 -19.21 16.63 4.99
CA GLN A 375 -19.76 16.86 3.65
C GLN A 375 -20.49 18.20 3.61
N ALA A 376 -20.35 18.90 2.49
CA ALA A 376 -21.02 20.16 2.24
C ALA A 376 -21.94 20.06 1.03
N ASN A 377 -23.01 20.87 1.03
CA ASN A 377 -23.85 21.04 -0.15
C ASN A 377 -23.18 22.00 -1.16
N ARG A 378 -22.52 23.06 -0.68
CA ARG A 378 -21.85 24.11 -1.48
C ARG A 378 -20.57 24.61 -0.77
N GLY A 379 -19.85 25.55 -1.40
CA GLY A 379 -18.70 26.23 -0.78
C GLY A 379 -17.33 25.53 -0.91
N LEU A 380 -17.30 24.21 -1.14
CA LEU A 380 -16.05 23.46 -1.32
C LEU A 380 -15.70 23.20 -2.81
N PRO A 381 -14.40 23.20 -3.18
CA PRO A 381 -13.97 22.96 -4.55
C PRO A 381 -14.18 21.50 -4.98
N ASN A 382 -14.42 21.25 -6.28
CA ASN A 382 -14.73 19.92 -6.81
C ASN A 382 -13.68 18.83 -6.48
N SER A 383 -12.43 19.21 -6.24
CA SER A 383 -11.37 18.27 -5.83
C SER A 383 -11.66 17.58 -4.50
N THR A 384 -12.48 18.17 -3.62
CA THR A 384 -12.82 17.58 -2.31
C THR A 384 -13.86 16.46 -2.42
N ARG A 385 -14.50 16.28 -3.59
CA ARG A 385 -15.40 15.13 -3.83
C ARG A 385 -14.67 13.80 -3.74
N LEU A 386 -13.37 13.78 -4.01
CA LEU A 386 -12.56 12.57 -3.93
C LEU A 386 -12.44 12.07 -2.48
N ALA A 387 -12.40 12.97 -1.50
CA ALA A 387 -12.36 12.58 -0.08
C ALA A 387 -13.66 11.84 0.31
N SER A 388 -14.82 12.36 -0.10
CA SER A 388 -16.10 11.66 0.10
C SER A 388 -16.17 10.34 -0.65
N LEU A 389 -15.72 10.32 -1.92
CA LEU A 389 -15.72 9.10 -2.73
C LEU A 389 -14.86 8.00 -2.09
N LEU A 390 -13.72 8.34 -1.50
CA LEU A 390 -12.87 7.39 -0.78
C LEU A 390 -13.46 6.92 0.55
N TYR A 391 -14.27 7.76 1.22
CA TYR A 391 -14.83 7.48 2.53
C TYR A 391 -16.13 6.65 2.45
N ASP A 392 -17.15 7.15 1.74
CA ASP A 392 -18.48 6.51 1.64
C ASP A 392 -18.95 6.27 0.20
N GLY A 393 -18.12 6.57 -0.81
CA GLY A 393 -18.51 6.47 -2.22
C GLY A 393 -19.39 7.63 -2.72
N SER A 394 -19.67 8.65 -1.89
CA SER A 394 -20.49 9.80 -2.26
C SER A 394 -19.76 10.74 -3.21
N ARG A 395 -20.50 11.37 -4.13
CA ARG A 395 -20.00 12.43 -5.02
C ARG A 395 -20.15 13.83 -4.43
N LYS A 396 -20.68 13.96 -3.20
CA LYS A 396 -20.77 15.25 -2.50
C LYS A 396 -19.37 15.76 -2.13
N PRO A 397 -19.08 17.07 -2.24
CA PRO A 397 -17.79 17.59 -1.80
C PRO A 397 -17.66 17.45 -0.28
N GLY A 398 -16.51 16.97 0.19
CA GLY A 398 -16.32 16.74 1.63
C GLY A 398 -14.87 16.85 2.07
N VAL A 399 -14.67 17.13 3.34
CA VAL A 399 -13.34 17.31 3.94
C VAL A 399 -13.10 16.18 4.92
N LEU A 400 -12.01 15.45 4.69
CA LEU A 400 -11.55 14.41 5.59
C LEU A 400 -10.72 15.06 6.71
N ILE A 401 -11.11 14.79 7.95
CA ILE A 401 -10.41 15.18 9.16
C ILE A 401 -10.00 13.89 9.86
N THR A 402 -8.78 13.81 10.35
CA THR A 402 -8.31 12.65 11.10
C THR A 402 -7.83 13.09 12.46
N SER A 403 -7.93 12.22 13.47
CA SER A 403 -7.41 12.40 14.83
C SER A 403 -5.94 12.85 14.92
N ALA A 404 -5.15 12.63 13.87
CA ALA A 404 -3.77 13.11 13.79
C ALA A 404 -3.62 14.65 13.78
N ILE A 405 -4.69 15.42 13.56
CA ILE A 405 -4.64 16.89 13.55
C ILE A 405 -4.46 17.47 14.96
N SER A 406 -3.69 18.54 15.11
CA SER A 406 -3.54 19.22 16.41
C SER A 406 -4.87 19.80 16.90
N GLY A 407 -5.27 19.51 18.14
CA GLY A 407 -6.54 20.02 18.68
C GLY A 407 -7.77 19.40 18.01
N PHE A 408 -7.69 18.11 17.63
CA PHE A 408 -8.79 17.39 17.00
C PHE A 408 -10.09 17.45 17.80
N GLU A 409 -10.07 17.05 19.08
CA GLU A 409 -11.25 17.07 19.95
C GLU A 409 -11.90 18.46 20.09
N PRO A 410 -11.17 19.54 20.45
CA PRO A 410 -11.79 20.86 20.55
C PRO A 410 -12.30 21.38 19.20
N LEU A 411 -11.64 21.03 18.09
CA LEU A 411 -12.12 21.36 16.74
C LEU A 411 -13.43 20.62 16.44
N LEU A 412 -13.48 19.31 16.67
CA LEU A 412 -14.66 18.49 16.41
C LEU A 412 -15.83 18.91 17.28
N GLN A 413 -15.61 19.12 18.58
CA GLN A 413 -16.62 19.63 19.50
C GLN A 413 -17.17 20.98 19.01
N ARG A 414 -16.30 21.89 18.56
CA ARG A 414 -16.75 23.18 18.01
C ARG A 414 -17.59 23.02 16.75
N VAL A 415 -17.16 22.16 15.82
CA VAL A 415 -17.90 21.88 14.57
C VAL A 415 -19.29 21.32 14.89
N VAL A 416 -19.37 20.30 15.76
CA VAL A 416 -20.64 19.67 16.15
C VAL A 416 -21.56 20.66 16.88
N GLN A 417 -21.01 21.47 17.79
CA GLN A 417 -21.77 22.50 18.50
C GLN A 417 -22.33 23.57 17.55
N GLU A 418 -21.51 24.09 16.62
CA GLU A 418 -21.98 25.14 15.71
C GLU A 418 -22.98 24.62 14.67
N VAL A 419 -22.78 23.41 14.14
CA VAL A 419 -23.72 22.80 13.19
C VAL A 419 -25.06 22.50 13.86
N SER A 420 -25.05 21.91 15.07
CA SER A 420 -26.29 21.67 15.83
C SER A 420 -27.03 22.97 16.21
N ARG A 421 -26.29 24.07 16.47
CA ARG A 421 -26.86 25.39 16.75
C ARG A 421 -27.60 25.98 15.54
N HIS A 422 -27.02 25.90 14.35
CA HIS A 422 -27.63 26.46 13.13
C HIS A 422 -28.85 25.65 12.68
N GLN A 423 -28.86 24.34 12.87
CA GLN A 423 -30.04 23.52 12.57
C GLN A 423 -31.28 23.84 13.40
N ARG A 424 -31.10 24.10 14.70
CA ARG A 424 -32.23 24.51 15.57
C ARG A 424 -32.91 25.79 15.08
N ILE A 425 -32.21 26.60 14.29
CA ILE A 425 -32.71 27.86 13.75
C ILE A 425 -33.42 27.64 12.41
N GLU A 426 -32.94 26.71 11.56
CA GLU A 426 -33.48 26.50 10.20
C GLU A 426 -34.62 25.49 10.07
N GLY A 427 -34.89 24.67 11.09
CA GLY A 427 -36.15 23.89 11.17
C GLY A 427 -36.41 22.94 9.99
N ASP A 428 -35.36 22.44 9.32
CA ASP A 428 -35.49 21.67 8.09
C ASP A 428 -35.88 20.20 8.34
N LEU A 429 -36.87 19.74 7.57
CA LEU A 429 -37.60 18.47 7.68
C LEU A 429 -36.89 17.33 6.90
N ASP A 430 -35.56 17.21 7.01
CA ASP A 430 -34.83 16.11 6.37
C ASP A 430 -34.45 15.05 7.42
N ASP A 431 -35.10 13.89 7.38
CA ASP A 431 -35.06 12.78 8.36
C ASP A 431 -33.66 12.12 8.54
N SER A 432 -32.63 12.59 7.85
CA SER A 432 -31.28 12.06 7.97
C SER A 432 -30.51 12.83 9.05
N PRO A 433 -30.04 12.18 10.14
CA PRO A 433 -29.25 12.89 11.15
C PRO A 433 -27.97 13.44 10.49
N ILE A 434 -27.73 14.76 10.63
CA ILE A 434 -26.49 15.40 10.14
C ILE A 434 -25.30 14.71 10.76
N PHE A 435 -25.37 14.43 12.06
CA PHE A 435 -24.34 13.73 12.80
C PHE A 435 -24.62 12.23 12.79
N GLN A 436 -23.77 11.47 12.10
CA GLN A 436 -23.79 10.02 12.07
C GLN A 436 -22.57 9.52 12.83
N SER A 437 -22.78 9.16 14.11
CA SER A 437 -21.86 8.29 14.84
C SER A 437 -21.92 6.90 14.19
N ASP A 438 -20.77 6.27 13.99
CA ASP A 438 -20.62 4.94 13.37
C ASP A 438 -20.98 4.86 11.89
N ALA A 439 -20.76 5.95 11.15
CA ALA A 439 -20.83 5.87 9.70
C ALA A 439 -19.76 4.91 9.18
N SER A 440 -20.14 3.74 8.67
CA SER A 440 -19.20 2.73 8.18
C SER A 440 -18.61 3.16 6.83
N SER A 441 -17.35 3.59 6.87
CA SER A 441 -16.57 3.82 5.66
C SER A 441 -16.04 2.48 5.15
N ALA A 442 -16.85 1.74 4.38
CA ALA A 442 -16.57 0.34 4.03
C ALA A 442 -15.13 0.09 3.54
N LEU A 443 -14.55 0.98 2.74
CA LEU A 443 -13.16 0.86 2.29
C LEU A 443 -12.13 1.13 3.39
N LEU A 444 -12.34 2.16 4.22
CA LEU A 444 -11.41 2.53 5.28
C LEU A 444 -11.51 1.56 6.46
N SER A 445 -12.71 1.22 6.93
CA SER A 445 -12.87 0.27 8.02
C SER A 445 -12.33 -1.11 7.66
N THR A 446 -12.64 -1.65 6.48
CA THR A 446 -12.12 -2.98 6.07
C THR A 446 -10.62 -2.97 5.73
N SER A 447 -10.05 -1.84 5.29
CA SER A 447 -8.60 -1.75 5.04
C SER A 447 -7.78 -1.53 6.30
N LEU A 448 -8.33 -0.82 7.29
CA LEU A 448 -7.65 -0.44 8.51
C LEU A 448 -7.89 -1.43 9.66
N GLN A 449 -9.07 -2.07 9.69
CA GLN A 449 -9.50 -3.02 10.71
C GLN A 449 -10.31 -4.18 10.10
N SER A 450 -9.65 -4.94 9.23
CA SER A 450 -10.34 -5.96 8.44
C SER A 450 -11.14 -6.96 9.27
N SER A 451 -10.63 -7.43 10.42
CA SER A 451 -11.35 -8.41 11.25
C SER A 451 -12.63 -7.83 11.83
N THR A 452 -12.52 -6.76 12.64
CA THR A 452 -13.68 -6.17 13.33
C THR A 452 -14.72 -5.63 12.35
N ALA A 453 -14.28 -5.04 11.24
CA ALA A 453 -15.18 -4.53 10.21
C ALA A 453 -15.92 -5.66 9.47
N ILE A 454 -15.28 -6.81 9.24
CA ILE A 454 -15.93 -7.98 8.65
C ILE A 454 -16.92 -8.58 9.66
N ASP A 455 -16.52 -8.74 10.92
CA ASP A 455 -17.39 -9.29 11.97
C ASP A 455 -18.67 -8.45 12.13
N GLN A 456 -18.52 -7.12 12.21
CA GLN A 456 -19.66 -6.19 12.26
C GLN A 456 -20.54 -6.27 11.01
N GLN A 457 -19.96 -6.44 9.81
CA GLN A 457 -20.73 -6.59 8.58
C GLN A 457 -21.52 -7.91 8.55
N VAL A 458 -20.92 -8.99 9.05
CA VAL A 458 -21.58 -10.29 9.17
C VAL A 458 -22.71 -10.24 10.20
N GLU A 459 -22.47 -9.63 11.36
CA GLU A 459 -23.48 -9.46 12.40
C GLU A 459 -24.66 -8.61 11.90
N ALA A 460 -24.39 -7.46 11.28
CA ALA A 460 -25.42 -6.63 10.68
C ALA A 460 -26.20 -7.34 9.56
N ALA A 461 -25.55 -8.25 8.82
CA ALA A 461 -26.25 -9.08 7.83
C ALA A 461 -27.12 -10.13 8.51
N ARG A 462 -26.66 -10.78 9.59
CA ARG A 462 -27.42 -11.76 10.36
C ARG A 462 -28.65 -11.17 11.04
N GLU A 463 -28.57 -9.93 11.52
CA GLU A 463 -29.72 -9.20 12.09
C GLU A 463 -30.87 -9.03 11.09
N ASN A 464 -30.56 -8.97 9.79
CA ASN A 464 -31.55 -8.81 8.74
C ASN A 464 -31.81 -10.13 8.00
N SER A 465 -32.93 -10.78 8.32
CA SER A 465 -33.36 -12.03 7.68
C SER A 465 -33.62 -11.91 6.17
N GLU A 466 -33.79 -10.70 5.61
CA GLU A 466 -33.88 -10.52 4.16
C GLU A 466 -32.57 -10.84 3.43
N THR A 467 -31.43 -10.83 4.13
CA THR A 467 -30.11 -11.10 3.53
C THR A 467 -29.87 -12.58 3.21
N GLU A 468 -30.69 -13.49 3.73
CA GLU A 468 -30.65 -14.91 3.39
C GLU A 468 -31.21 -15.16 1.99
N ARG A 469 -32.08 -14.27 1.50
CA ARG A 469 -32.76 -14.39 0.20
C ARG A 469 -32.07 -13.54 -0.86
N LEU A 470 -32.11 -14.00 -2.11
CA LEU A 470 -31.68 -13.21 -3.26
C LEU A 470 -32.68 -12.07 -3.53
N SER A 471 -32.21 -10.84 -3.43
CA SER A 471 -32.97 -9.63 -3.70
C SER A 471 -32.22 -8.76 -4.70
N MET A 472 -32.92 -8.35 -5.76
CA MET A 472 -32.32 -7.56 -6.85
C MET A 472 -31.75 -6.22 -6.34
N ARG A 473 -32.42 -5.60 -5.36
CA ARG A 473 -32.00 -4.31 -4.79
C ARG A 473 -30.66 -4.42 -4.06
N GLN A 474 -30.45 -5.48 -3.27
CA GLN A 474 -29.19 -5.67 -2.56
C GLN A 474 -28.08 -6.11 -3.51
N LEU A 475 -28.38 -6.94 -4.52
CA LEU A 475 -27.42 -7.28 -5.58
C LEU A 475 -26.93 -6.04 -6.33
N LEU A 476 -27.83 -5.13 -6.71
CA LEU A 476 -27.45 -3.87 -7.37
C LEU A 476 -26.58 -2.97 -6.48
N ARG A 477 -26.79 -2.99 -5.16
CA ARG A 477 -25.92 -2.28 -4.20
C ARG A 477 -24.52 -2.90 -4.14
N ALA A 478 -24.42 -4.23 -4.14
CA ALA A 478 -23.16 -4.97 -4.12
C ALA A 478 -22.41 -4.93 -5.47
N ALA A 479 -23.13 -4.73 -6.57
CA ALA A 479 -22.55 -4.63 -7.92
C ALA A 479 -21.62 -3.42 -8.09
N GLY A 480 -21.91 -2.29 -7.43
CA GLY A 480 -21.08 -1.08 -7.50
C GLY A 480 -19.63 -1.30 -7.00
N PRO A 481 -19.43 -1.77 -5.77
CA PRO A 481 -18.13 -2.18 -5.25
C PRO A 481 -17.40 -3.17 -6.16
N MET A 482 -18.10 -4.21 -6.63
CA MET A 482 -17.49 -5.22 -7.49
C MET A 482 -17.06 -4.65 -8.83
N ALA A 483 -17.89 -3.81 -9.45
CA ALA A 483 -17.56 -3.12 -10.69
C ALA A 483 -16.33 -2.22 -10.52
N ALA A 484 -16.19 -1.54 -9.37
CA ALA A 484 -15.01 -0.73 -9.10
C ALA A 484 -13.72 -1.59 -9.05
N ILE A 485 -13.79 -2.77 -8.43
CA ILE A 485 -12.65 -3.70 -8.33
C ILE A 485 -12.30 -4.27 -9.71
N ALA A 486 -13.30 -4.70 -10.49
CA ALA A 486 -13.12 -5.25 -11.82
C ALA A 486 -12.65 -4.21 -12.86
N LEU A 487 -12.99 -2.93 -12.65
CA LEU A 487 -12.61 -1.83 -13.54
C LEU A 487 -11.10 -1.57 -13.54
N LEU A 488 -10.41 -1.73 -12.41
CA LEU A 488 -8.99 -1.41 -12.31
C LEU A 488 -8.09 -2.29 -13.20
N PRO A 489 -8.23 -3.63 -13.24
CA PRO A 489 -7.57 -4.49 -14.22
C PRO A 489 -7.78 -4.08 -15.68
N ALA A 490 -9.02 -3.72 -16.04
CA ALA A 490 -9.35 -3.29 -17.40
C ALA A 490 -8.70 -1.93 -17.72
N LEU A 491 -8.75 -0.98 -16.79
CA LEU A 491 -8.06 0.31 -16.92
C LEU A 491 -6.54 0.13 -17.01
N LEU A 492 -5.96 -0.78 -16.23
CA LEU A 492 -4.54 -1.12 -16.30
C LEU A 492 -4.13 -1.59 -17.69
N LEU A 493 -4.94 -2.42 -18.34
CA LEU A 493 -4.71 -2.86 -19.72
C LEU A 493 -4.75 -1.69 -20.70
N VAL A 494 -5.79 -0.85 -20.62
CA VAL A 494 -5.94 0.30 -21.50
C VAL A 494 -4.81 1.30 -21.29
N VAL A 495 -4.44 1.60 -20.05
CA VAL A 495 -3.36 2.54 -19.72
C VAL A 495 -2.01 1.98 -20.17
N ASP A 496 -1.69 0.71 -19.91
CA ASP A 496 -0.42 0.12 -20.34
C ASP A 496 -0.32 0.14 -21.87
N ARG A 497 -1.35 -0.29 -22.61
CA ARG A 497 -1.30 -0.30 -24.08
C ARG A 497 -1.36 1.10 -24.70
N ALA A 498 -2.35 1.91 -24.30
CA ALA A 498 -2.61 3.18 -24.95
C ALA A 498 -1.65 4.28 -24.50
N LEU A 499 -1.39 4.38 -23.20
CA LEU A 499 -0.55 5.45 -22.67
C LEU A 499 0.92 5.01 -22.61
N VAL A 500 1.23 3.86 -21.98
CA VAL A 500 2.62 3.46 -21.71
C VAL A 500 3.33 2.97 -22.97
N GLN A 501 2.70 2.08 -23.73
CA GLN A 501 3.25 1.56 -24.98
C GLN A 501 3.00 2.51 -26.16
N GLY A 502 2.14 3.53 -26.00
CA GLY A 502 1.87 4.53 -27.04
C GLY A 502 1.16 3.94 -28.26
N VAL A 503 0.37 2.88 -28.09
CA VAL A 503 -0.43 2.29 -29.17
C VAL A 503 -1.76 3.03 -29.26
N LEU A 504 -2.18 3.39 -30.48
CA LEU A 504 -3.47 4.05 -30.68
C LEU A 504 -4.61 3.16 -30.15
N PRO A 505 -5.51 3.68 -29.28
CA PRO A 505 -6.60 2.89 -28.73
C PRO A 505 -7.56 2.48 -29.85
N SER A 506 -7.51 1.20 -30.22
CA SER A 506 -8.39 0.62 -31.22
C SER A 506 -9.69 0.11 -30.59
N ALA A 507 -10.74 -0.05 -31.41
CA ALA A 507 -11.99 -0.68 -30.96
C ALA A 507 -11.73 -2.10 -30.39
N PHE A 508 -10.74 -2.81 -30.93
CA PHE A 508 -10.32 -4.11 -30.42
C PHE A 508 -9.73 -4.05 -29.01
N LEU A 509 -8.90 -3.04 -28.71
CA LEU A 509 -8.38 -2.84 -27.35
C LEU A 509 -9.51 -2.56 -26.36
N LEU A 510 -10.48 -1.71 -26.74
CA LEU A 510 -11.65 -1.41 -25.91
C LEU A 510 -12.52 -2.65 -25.69
N LEU A 511 -12.71 -3.48 -26.73
CA LEU A 511 -13.44 -4.75 -26.62
C LEU A 511 -12.73 -5.72 -25.67
N ILE A 512 -11.40 -5.87 -25.78
CA ILE A 512 -10.64 -6.71 -24.85
C ILE A 512 -10.74 -6.17 -23.42
N ALA A 513 -10.60 -4.86 -23.23
CA ALA A 513 -10.75 -4.25 -21.91
C ALA A 513 -12.15 -4.50 -21.32
N LEU A 514 -13.19 -4.45 -22.14
CA LEU A 514 -14.55 -4.82 -21.74
C LEU A 514 -14.66 -6.29 -21.38
N ILE A 515 -14.03 -7.19 -22.14
CA ILE A 515 -13.98 -8.64 -21.81
C ILE A 515 -13.27 -8.86 -20.47
N VAL A 516 -12.12 -8.23 -20.25
CA VAL A 516 -11.38 -8.31 -18.96
C VAL A 516 -12.23 -7.77 -17.81
N PHE A 517 -12.96 -6.67 -18.03
CA PHE A 517 -13.89 -6.12 -17.04
C PHE A 517 -15.02 -7.11 -16.71
N VAL A 518 -15.65 -7.71 -17.72
CA VAL A 518 -16.73 -8.70 -17.53
C VAL A 518 -16.21 -9.95 -16.83
N ILE A 519 -15.04 -10.47 -17.23
CA ILE A 519 -14.39 -11.58 -16.54
C ILE A 519 -14.09 -11.20 -15.09
N GLY A 520 -13.54 -10.02 -14.83
CA GLY A 520 -13.32 -9.53 -13.47
C GLY A 520 -14.61 -9.49 -12.64
N LEU A 521 -15.74 -9.12 -13.24
CA LEU A 521 -17.05 -9.10 -12.60
C LEU A 521 -17.55 -10.52 -12.27
N LEU A 522 -17.21 -11.53 -13.08
CA LEU A 522 -17.59 -12.93 -12.87
C LEU A 522 -16.93 -13.57 -11.63
N GLU A 523 -15.85 -13.00 -11.11
CA GLU A 523 -15.26 -13.44 -9.84
C GLU A 523 -16.32 -13.47 -8.72
N TRP A 524 -17.19 -12.46 -8.67
CA TRP A 524 -18.19 -12.31 -7.61
C TRP A 524 -19.19 -13.46 -7.54
N PRO A 525 -19.98 -13.78 -8.60
CA PRO A 525 -20.91 -14.88 -8.53
C PRO A 525 -20.20 -16.23 -8.39
N VAL A 526 -19.01 -16.41 -8.97
CA VAL A 526 -18.24 -17.66 -8.85
C VAL A 526 -17.81 -17.91 -7.41
N VAL A 527 -17.23 -16.91 -6.76
CA VAL A 527 -16.75 -17.04 -5.37
C VAL A 527 -17.93 -17.19 -4.41
N ALA A 528 -19.00 -16.41 -4.58
CA ALA A 528 -20.20 -16.53 -3.74
C ALA A 528 -20.84 -17.91 -3.86
N LEU A 529 -21.08 -18.42 -5.08
CA LEU A 529 -21.63 -19.76 -5.30
C LEU A 529 -20.71 -20.87 -4.77
N SER A 530 -19.39 -20.71 -4.95
CA SER A 530 -18.43 -21.68 -4.41
C SER A 530 -18.51 -21.72 -2.88
N ALA A 531 -18.63 -20.58 -2.23
CA ALA A 531 -18.77 -20.51 -0.78
C ALA A 531 -20.09 -21.14 -0.29
N THR A 532 -21.22 -20.81 -0.92
CA THR A 532 -22.52 -21.39 -0.54
C THR A 532 -22.57 -22.90 -0.74
N THR A 533 -22.03 -23.41 -1.86
CA THR A 533 -21.98 -24.85 -2.12
C THR A 533 -21.06 -25.59 -1.13
N LEU A 534 -19.93 -24.98 -0.75
CA LEU A 534 -19.06 -25.54 0.28
C LEU A 534 -19.74 -25.56 1.64
N ASP A 535 -20.51 -24.53 1.98
CA ASP A 535 -21.30 -24.48 3.22
C ASP A 535 -22.39 -25.54 3.22
N GLU A 536 -23.19 -25.66 2.15
CA GLU A 536 -24.20 -26.73 2.01
C GLU A 536 -23.60 -28.14 2.10
N MET A 537 -22.35 -28.34 1.67
CA MET A 537 -21.67 -29.62 1.73
C MET A 537 -21.02 -29.93 3.09
N SER A 538 -20.72 -28.91 3.90
CA SER A 538 -19.92 -29.06 5.13
C SER A 538 -20.59 -28.58 6.41
N GLY A 539 -21.68 -27.82 6.29
CA GLY A 539 -22.55 -27.33 7.35
C GLY A 539 -24.03 -27.45 6.95
N ASP A 540 -24.92 -26.84 7.73
CA ASP A 540 -26.39 -26.96 7.55
C ASP A 540 -26.96 -25.95 6.52
N GLY A 541 -26.11 -25.12 5.88
CA GLY A 541 -26.53 -24.13 4.88
C GLY A 541 -27.26 -22.91 5.45
N GLU A 542 -27.07 -22.61 6.75
CA GLU A 542 -27.85 -21.62 7.50
C GLU A 542 -27.67 -20.18 7.00
N GLU A 543 -26.52 -19.86 6.40
CA GLU A 543 -26.19 -18.49 5.98
C GLU A 543 -26.81 -18.11 4.62
N GLY A 544 -27.37 -19.07 3.88
CA GLY A 544 -28.07 -18.85 2.62
C GLY A 544 -27.26 -18.04 1.59
N ASN A 545 -27.83 -16.93 1.10
CA ASN A 545 -27.23 -16.11 0.03
C ASN A 545 -26.39 -14.91 0.53
N ARG A 546 -26.10 -14.83 1.83
CA ARG A 546 -25.29 -13.74 2.41
C ARG A 546 -23.94 -13.50 1.72
N PRO A 547 -23.20 -14.51 1.20
CA PRO A 547 -21.95 -14.29 0.47
C PRO A 547 -22.09 -13.35 -0.74
N PHE A 548 -23.25 -13.36 -1.43
CA PHE A 548 -23.47 -12.48 -2.58
C PHE A 548 -23.46 -11.01 -2.19
N TYR A 549 -23.85 -10.66 -0.97
CA TYR A 549 -23.90 -9.28 -0.53
C TYR A 549 -22.60 -8.85 0.14
N LEU A 550 -22.02 -9.72 0.96
CA LEU A 550 -20.85 -9.38 1.77
C LEU A 550 -19.55 -9.38 0.95
N TYR A 551 -19.41 -10.32 0.01
CA TYR A 551 -18.16 -10.51 -0.71
C TYR A 551 -17.65 -9.22 -1.40
N PRO A 552 -18.45 -8.48 -2.20
CA PRO A 552 -17.94 -7.28 -2.86
C PRO A 552 -17.44 -6.17 -1.90
N PHE A 553 -18.09 -5.99 -0.75
CA PHE A 553 -17.69 -4.98 0.22
C PHE A 553 -16.41 -5.36 0.95
N THR A 554 -16.26 -6.63 1.35
CA THR A 554 -15.03 -7.11 2.00
C THR A 554 -13.81 -7.01 1.09
N GLN A 555 -13.99 -7.06 -0.23
CA GLN A 555 -12.90 -7.00 -1.21
C GLN A 555 -12.48 -5.57 -1.58
N LEU A 556 -13.20 -4.52 -1.14
CA LEU A 556 -12.89 -3.12 -1.43
C LEU A 556 -11.43 -2.69 -1.14
N PRO A 557 -10.75 -3.17 -0.09
CA PRO A 557 -9.35 -2.81 0.17
C PRO A 557 -8.40 -3.13 -0.99
N ARG A 558 -8.76 -4.07 -1.89
CA ARG A 558 -7.98 -4.39 -3.10
C ARG A 558 -7.86 -3.21 -4.07
N LEU A 559 -8.77 -2.24 -4.00
CA LEU A 559 -8.68 -1.01 -4.80
C LEU A 559 -7.39 -0.24 -4.50
N ILE A 560 -6.84 -0.35 -3.29
CA ILE A 560 -5.60 0.34 -2.88
C ILE A 560 -4.40 -0.18 -3.69
N PRO A 561 -3.99 -1.47 -3.60
CA PRO A 561 -2.87 -1.98 -4.37
C PRO A 561 -3.09 -1.90 -5.88
N LEU A 562 -4.32 -2.12 -6.38
CA LEU A 562 -4.64 -1.98 -7.80
C LEU A 562 -4.57 -0.51 -8.28
N GLY A 563 -4.98 0.44 -7.45
CA GLY A 563 -4.83 1.87 -7.72
C GLY A 563 -3.37 2.30 -7.76
N PHE A 564 -2.54 1.78 -6.85
CA PHE A 564 -1.09 1.97 -6.92
C PHE A 564 -0.48 1.29 -8.16
N ALA A 565 -1.00 0.13 -8.57
CA ALA A 565 -0.55 -0.52 -9.81
C ALA A 565 -0.84 0.38 -11.02
N LEU A 566 -2.01 1.01 -11.07
CA LEU A 566 -2.39 1.95 -12.13
C LEU A 566 -1.49 3.19 -12.15
N LEU A 567 -1.18 3.72 -10.97
CA LEU A 567 -0.24 4.84 -10.82
C LEU A 567 1.18 4.44 -11.27
N ALA A 568 1.67 3.27 -10.87
CA ALA A 568 2.96 2.75 -11.31
C ALA A 568 3.00 2.53 -12.83
N ALA A 569 1.90 2.07 -13.43
CA ALA A 569 1.76 1.92 -14.87
C ALA A 569 1.83 3.28 -15.57
N LEU A 570 1.08 4.29 -15.10
CA LEU A 570 1.13 5.66 -15.65
C LEU A 570 2.54 6.26 -15.62
N LEU A 571 3.29 6.03 -14.54
CA LEU A 571 4.69 6.46 -14.42
C LEU A 571 5.66 5.67 -15.32
N GLY A 572 5.21 4.58 -15.93
CA GLY A 572 6.03 3.70 -16.77
C GLY A 572 7.05 2.89 -15.98
N ILE A 573 6.78 2.59 -14.71
CA ILE A 573 7.68 1.76 -13.88
C ILE A 573 7.47 0.29 -14.27
N PRO A 574 8.48 -0.39 -14.84
CA PRO A 574 8.31 -1.77 -15.27
C PRO A 574 8.16 -2.71 -14.07
N ALA A 575 7.43 -3.82 -14.25
CA ALA A 575 7.15 -4.88 -13.28
C ALA A 575 6.39 -4.48 -12.00
N LEU A 576 6.49 -3.25 -11.51
CA LEU A 576 5.83 -2.79 -10.29
C LEU A 576 4.29 -2.93 -10.33
N PRO A 577 3.58 -2.63 -11.44
CA PRO A 577 2.15 -2.89 -11.54
C PRO A 577 1.77 -4.36 -11.33
N ILE A 578 2.59 -5.28 -11.85
CA ILE A 578 2.37 -6.72 -11.71
C ILE A 578 2.59 -7.15 -10.26
N LEU A 579 3.64 -6.66 -9.61
CA LEU A 579 3.92 -6.94 -8.19
C LEU A 579 2.79 -6.42 -7.28
N LEU A 580 2.28 -5.22 -7.56
CA LEU A 580 1.16 -4.64 -6.82
C LEU A 580 -0.15 -5.38 -7.08
N TRP A 581 -0.37 -5.89 -8.29
CA TRP A 581 -1.51 -6.77 -8.57
C TRP A 581 -1.37 -8.10 -7.82
N LEU A 582 -0.19 -8.73 -7.81
CA LEU A 582 0.06 -9.92 -6.99
C LEU A 582 -0.17 -9.66 -5.49
N ALA A 583 0.21 -8.49 -4.99
CA ALA A 583 -0.12 -8.08 -3.63
C ALA A 583 -1.65 -7.96 -3.42
N ALA A 584 -2.39 -7.43 -4.40
CA ALA A 584 -3.86 -7.40 -4.36
C ALA A 584 -4.48 -8.81 -4.34
N ILE A 585 -3.85 -9.78 -5.02
CA ILE A 585 -4.25 -11.19 -5.00
C ILE A 585 -4.03 -11.80 -3.62
N GLY A 586 -2.84 -11.60 -3.03
CA GLY A 586 -2.55 -12.04 -1.67
C GLY A 586 -3.49 -11.40 -0.64
N TRP A 587 -3.85 -10.13 -0.82
CA TRP A 587 -4.81 -9.45 0.03
C TRP A 587 -6.23 -10.02 -0.15
N SER A 588 -6.63 -10.36 -1.37
CA SER A 588 -7.92 -11.02 -1.65
C SER A 588 -8.09 -12.31 -0.87
N PHE A 589 -7.04 -13.14 -0.82
CA PHE A 589 -7.01 -14.35 -0.01
C PHE A 589 -7.32 -14.07 1.46
N VAL A 590 -6.62 -13.11 2.06
CA VAL A 590 -6.77 -12.78 3.50
C VAL A 590 -8.18 -12.25 3.79
N LEU A 591 -8.73 -11.39 2.93
CA LEU A 591 -10.07 -10.82 3.11
C LEU A 591 -11.17 -11.86 2.92
N ALA A 592 -11.03 -12.74 1.92
CA ALA A 592 -11.97 -13.83 1.69
C ALA A 592 -11.93 -14.84 2.85
N ALA A 593 -10.74 -15.25 3.29
CA ALA A 593 -10.59 -16.10 4.46
C ALA A 593 -11.20 -15.45 5.70
N GLY A 594 -10.93 -14.16 5.96
CA GLY A 594 -11.55 -13.44 7.08
C GLY A 594 -13.07 -13.46 7.02
N LEU A 595 -13.66 -13.19 5.85
CA LEU A 595 -15.11 -13.26 5.64
C LEU A 595 -15.67 -14.65 5.93
N TRP A 596 -15.04 -15.70 5.41
CA TRP A 596 -15.53 -17.07 5.61
C TRP A 596 -15.36 -17.56 7.05
N SER A 597 -14.30 -17.12 7.74
CA SER A 597 -14.13 -17.36 9.17
C SER A 597 -15.25 -16.70 9.98
N ALA A 598 -15.63 -15.47 9.65
CA ALA A 598 -16.69 -14.76 10.37
C ALA A 598 -18.09 -15.30 10.06
N LEU A 599 -18.35 -15.60 8.77
CA LEU A 599 -19.65 -16.05 8.29
C LEU A 599 -19.93 -17.53 8.62
N TYR A 600 -18.94 -18.41 8.54
CA TYR A 600 -19.15 -19.86 8.67
C TYR A 600 -18.35 -20.52 9.82
N ASP A 601 -17.55 -19.77 10.58
CA ASP A 601 -16.57 -20.30 11.55
C ASP A 601 -15.63 -21.38 10.94
N TRP A 602 -15.36 -21.27 9.64
CA TRP A 602 -14.46 -22.20 8.95
C TRP A 602 -13.03 -22.09 9.47
N ARG A 603 -12.38 -23.25 9.69
CA ARG A 603 -10.99 -23.34 10.15
C ARG A 603 -10.19 -24.32 9.28
N GLY A 604 -8.87 -24.16 9.28
CA GLY A 604 -7.97 -25.09 8.61
C GLY A 604 -8.17 -25.17 7.09
N SER A 605 -8.45 -26.37 6.56
CA SER A 605 -8.51 -26.63 5.12
C SER A 605 -9.71 -25.99 4.42
N GLN A 606 -10.88 -25.89 5.06
CA GLN A 606 -12.06 -25.23 4.50
C GLN A 606 -11.79 -23.73 4.28
N LEU A 607 -11.19 -23.08 5.28
CA LEU A 607 -10.77 -21.68 5.21
C LEU A 607 -9.77 -21.45 4.06
N LEU A 608 -8.79 -22.37 3.92
CA LEU A 608 -7.83 -22.32 2.82
C LEU A 608 -8.50 -22.48 1.45
N LEU A 609 -9.42 -23.43 1.31
CA LEU A 609 -10.16 -23.65 0.06
C LEU A 609 -11.00 -22.43 -0.31
N GLY A 610 -11.79 -21.89 0.63
CA GLY A 610 -12.61 -20.70 0.40
C GLY A 610 -11.80 -19.45 0.06
N GLY A 611 -10.62 -19.30 0.65
CA GLY A 611 -9.70 -18.20 0.33
C GLY A 611 -8.97 -18.36 -1.01
N VAL A 612 -8.72 -19.59 -1.48
CA VAL A 612 -7.96 -19.87 -2.72
C VAL A 612 -8.78 -19.62 -3.99
N VAL A 613 -10.10 -19.78 -3.97
CA VAL A 613 -10.96 -19.55 -5.15
C VAL A 613 -10.72 -18.17 -5.80
N PRO A 614 -10.81 -17.03 -5.07
CA PRO A 614 -10.56 -15.73 -5.67
C PRO A 614 -9.10 -15.54 -6.13
N VAL A 615 -8.14 -16.20 -5.47
CA VAL A 615 -6.72 -16.17 -5.87
C VAL A 615 -6.54 -16.80 -7.25
N VAL A 616 -7.06 -18.00 -7.45
CA VAL A 616 -6.96 -18.70 -8.74
C VAL A 616 -7.63 -17.88 -9.83
N PHE A 617 -8.82 -17.36 -9.56
CA PHE A 617 -9.54 -16.52 -10.52
C PHE A 617 -8.71 -15.29 -10.92
N GLN A 618 -8.18 -14.57 -9.95
CA GLN A 618 -7.37 -13.37 -10.22
C GLN A 618 -6.04 -13.68 -10.89
N LEU A 619 -5.41 -14.82 -10.60
CA LEU A 619 -4.21 -15.27 -11.31
C LEU A 619 -4.51 -15.55 -12.78
N LEU A 620 -5.67 -16.12 -13.10
CA LEU A 620 -6.11 -16.31 -14.50
C LEU A 620 -6.34 -14.98 -15.21
N VAL A 621 -6.96 -14.00 -14.54
CA VAL A 621 -7.13 -12.64 -15.10
C VAL A 621 -5.78 -11.96 -15.32
N LEU A 622 -4.87 -12.06 -14.36
CA LEU A 622 -3.51 -11.53 -14.47
C LEU A 622 -2.75 -12.20 -15.63
N LEU A 623 -2.86 -13.52 -15.76
CA LEU A 623 -2.24 -14.29 -16.84
C LEU A 623 -2.80 -13.85 -18.21
N ALA A 624 -4.11 -13.69 -18.33
CA ALA A 624 -4.72 -13.15 -19.54
C ALA A 624 -4.20 -11.73 -19.87
N TYR A 625 -4.10 -10.86 -18.87
CA TYR A 625 -3.48 -9.53 -19.02
C TYR A 625 -2.03 -9.64 -19.53
N LEU A 626 -1.22 -10.53 -18.96
CA LEU A 626 0.17 -10.73 -19.36
C LEU A 626 0.32 -11.30 -20.78
N PHE A 627 -0.62 -12.13 -21.24
CA PHE A 627 -0.63 -12.65 -22.63
C PHE A 627 -1.02 -11.59 -23.66
N ILE A 628 -1.88 -10.65 -23.29
CA ILE A 628 -2.33 -9.56 -24.17
C ILE A 628 -1.29 -8.42 -24.23
N ARG A 629 -0.54 -8.23 -23.13
CA ARG A 629 0.51 -7.23 -23.00
C ARG A 629 1.69 -7.52 -23.92
#